data_AF-A0A2W4K6Q8-F1
#
_entry.id   AF-A0A2W4K6Q8-F1
#
_cell.length_a   1.000
_cell.length_b   1.000
_cell.length_c   1.000
_cell.angle_alpha   90.00
_cell.angle_beta   90.00
_cell.angle_gamma   90.00
#
_symmetry.space_group_name_H-M   'P 1'
#
loop_
_entity.id
_entity.type
_entity.pdbx_description
1 polymer ?
#
loop_
_entity_poly.entity_id
_entity_poly.type
_entity_poly.pdbx_seq_one_letter_code
_entity_poly.pdbx_strand_id
1 'polypeptide(L)'
;MTPYLELDEEVRAAQVAGRPVVALESTIIAHGFPYPENLDMALAVEEEIRRAGAVPATVAVLDGRLKVGLSRAELERIARSSDLPKASIRDLPVLCGLGRSAATTVASTAQVAAWAGIDVFVTGGVGGGPPGWR
;
A
#
# COMPACT_ATOMS: atom_id res chain seq x y z
N MET A 1 10.09 5.47 -12.72
CA MET A 1 9.28 4.50 -11.95
C MET A 1 7.91 4.25 -12.57
N THR A 2 7.37 5.18 -13.37
CA THR A 2 6.11 5.04 -14.11
C THR A 2 5.92 3.73 -14.89
N PRO A 3 6.95 3.13 -15.54
CA PRO A 3 6.79 1.85 -16.23
C PRO A 3 6.48 0.65 -15.32
N TYR A 4 6.66 0.80 -14.00
CA TYR A 4 6.38 -0.22 -13.00
C TYR A 4 5.09 0.04 -12.22
N LEU A 5 4.45 1.21 -12.42
CA LEU A 5 3.25 1.62 -11.71
C LEU A 5 2.02 0.97 -12.35
N GLU A 6 1.24 0.26 -11.54
CA GLU A 6 -0.01 -0.38 -11.94
C GLU A 6 -1.13 0.08 -11.02
N LEU A 7 -2.12 0.76 -11.60
CA LEU A 7 -3.35 1.12 -10.91
C LEU A 7 -4.40 0.03 -11.14
N ASP A 8 -5.05 -0.39 -10.06
CA ASP A 8 -6.26 -1.20 -10.15
C ASP A 8 -7.37 -0.45 -10.93
N GLU A 9 -8.27 -1.21 -11.54
CA GLU A 9 -9.34 -0.66 -12.36
C GLU A 9 -10.30 0.22 -11.55
N GLU A 10 -10.60 -0.13 -10.28
CA GLU A 10 -11.46 0.69 -9.41
C GLU A 10 -10.81 2.05 -9.14
N VAL A 11 -9.51 2.07 -8.88
CA VAL A 11 -8.73 3.30 -8.63
C VAL A 11 -8.68 4.17 -9.89
N ARG A 12 -8.41 3.57 -11.06
CA ARG A 12 -8.38 4.30 -12.33
C ARG A 12 -9.75 4.90 -12.66
N ALA A 13 -10.82 4.13 -12.50
CA ALA A 13 -12.18 4.60 -12.73
C ALA A 13 -12.56 5.74 -11.76
N ALA A 14 -12.14 5.66 -10.50
CA ALA A 14 -12.35 6.71 -9.52
C ALA A 14 -11.67 8.02 -9.95
N GLN A 15 -10.42 7.95 -10.39
CA GLN A 15 -9.68 9.12 -10.87
C GLN A 15 -10.33 9.76 -12.09
N VAL A 16 -10.74 8.96 -13.08
CA VAL A 16 -11.46 9.46 -14.28
C VAL A 16 -12.78 10.13 -13.90
N ALA A 17 -13.49 9.58 -12.91
CA ALA A 17 -14.76 10.11 -12.42
C ALA A 17 -14.62 11.28 -11.42
N GLY A 18 -13.38 11.68 -11.07
CA GLY A 18 -13.13 12.70 -10.04
C GLY A 18 -13.58 12.29 -8.63
N ARG A 19 -13.68 10.99 -8.36
CA ARG A 19 -14.02 10.44 -7.04
C ARG A 19 -12.77 10.42 -6.15
N PRO A 20 -12.90 10.72 -4.85
CA PRO A 20 -11.77 10.71 -3.94
C PRO A 20 -11.17 9.31 -3.80
N VAL A 21 -9.84 9.24 -3.80
CA VAL A 21 -9.06 8.01 -3.58
C VAL A 21 -8.20 8.19 -2.33
N VAL A 22 -8.13 7.16 -1.49
CA VAL A 22 -7.33 7.16 -0.25
C VAL A 22 -6.33 6.02 -0.31
N ALA A 23 -5.04 6.35 -0.30
CA ALA A 23 -3.99 5.35 -0.24
C ALA A 23 -3.89 4.70 1.14
N LEU A 24 -3.44 3.44 1.19
CA LEU A 24 -3.17 2.66 2.41
C LEU A 24 -1.83 1.94 2.29
N GLU A 25 -1.09 1.78 3.39
CA GLU A 25 0.18 1.04 3.38
C GLU A 25 -0.01 -0.47 3.58
N SER A 26 0.89 -1.28 3.05
CA SER A 26 0.86 -2.74 3.23
C SER A 26 1.75 -3.24 4.38
N THR A 27 2.64 -2.41 4.95
CA THR A 27 3.46 -2.81 6.11
C THR A 27 2.61 -3.17 7.32
N ILE A 28 1.57 -2.39 7.64
CA ILE A 28 0.65 -2.70 8.74
C ILE A 28 -0.08 -4.04 8.54
N ILE A 29 -0.30 -4.46 7.29
CA ILE A 29 -0.91 -5.75 6.97
C ILE A 29 0.12 -6.87 7.15
N ALA A 30 1.33 -6.73 6.61
CA ALA A 30 2.35 -7.77 6.67
C ALA A 30 2.98 -7.93 8.07
N HIS A 31 3.04 -6.86 8.87
CA HIS A 31 3.85 -6.83 10.10
C HIS A 31 3.15 -6.18 11.31
N GLY A 32 1.95 -5.62 11.15
CA GLY A 32 1.25 -4.94 12.24
C GLY A 32 0.43 -5.89 13.12
N PHE A 33 -0.12 -6.95 12.52
CA PHE A 33 -1.02 -7.90 13.18
C PHE A 33 -0.71 -9.33 12.71
N PRO A 34 -1.01 -10.36 13.53
CA PRO A 34 -0.98 -11.75 13.09
C PRO A 34 -2.08 -12.03 12.05
N TYR A 35 -1.94 -13.15 11.34
CA TYR A 35 -3.00 -13.68 10.49
C TYR A 35 -3.97 -14.52 11.34
N PRO A 36 -5.31 -14.37 11.17
CA PRO A 36 -6.02 -13.63 10.12
C PRO A 36 -6.34 -12.16 10.44
N GLU A 37 -6.00 -11.66 11.63
CA GLU A 37 -6.40 -10.32 12.10
C GLU A 37 -5.90 -9.19 11.19
N ASN A 38 -4.72 -9.37 10.58
CA ASN A 38 -4.18 -8.42 9.61
C ASN A 38 -5.06 -8.24 8.36
N LEU A 39 -5.60 -9.33 7.83
CA LEU A 39 -6.50 -9.31 6.70
C LEU A 39 -7.84 -8.70 7.08
N ASP A 40 -8.39 -9.10 8.22
CA ASP A 40 -9.67 -8.58 8.72
C ASP A 40 -9.59 -7.07 8.95
N MET A 41 -8.48 -6.60 9.54
CA MET A 41 -8.20 -5.18 9.71
C MET A 41 -8.10 -4.46 8.37
N ALA A 42 -7.35 -4.99 7.40
CA ALA A 42 -7.21 -4.38 6.08
C ALA A 42 -8.57 -4.21 5.39
N LEU A 43 -9.38 -5.27 5.38
CA LEU A 43 -10.72 -5.26 4.79
C LEU A 43 -11.66 -4.30 5.51
N ALA A 44 -11.61 -4.25 6.84
CA ALA A 44 -12.44 -3.33 7.63
C ALA A 44 -12.10 -1.86 7.33
N VAL A 45 -10.82 -1.52 7.24
CA VAL A 45 -10.37 -0.15 6.90
C VAL A 45 -10.80 0.22 5.48
N GLU A 46 -10.62 -0.68 4.52
CA GLU A 46 -11.07 -0.44 3.15
C GLU A 46 -12.59 -0.22 3.06
N GLU A 47 -13.37 -0.96 3.84
CA GLU A 47 -14.82 -0.80 3.90
C GLU A 47 -15.23 0.53 4.54
N GLU A 48 -14.55 1.00 5.59
CA GLU A 48 -14.81 2.32 6.16
C GLU A 48 -14.56 3.46 5.16
N ILE A 49 -13.50 3.36 4.35
CA ILE A 49 -13.22 4.33 3.29
C ILE A 49 -14.35 4.35 2.25
N ARG A 50 -14.86 3.18 1.88
CA ARG A 50 -16.02 3.07 0.96
C ARG A 50 -17.28 3.66 1.56
N ARG A 51 -17.56 3.42 2.85
CA ARG A 51 -18.66 4.05 3.58
C ARG A 51 -18.55 5.58 3.62
N ALA A 52 -17.34 6.11 3.69
CA ALA A 52 -17.07 7.54 3.62
C ALA A 52 -17.16 8.14 2.19
N GLY A 53 -17.47 7.32 1.17
CA GLY A 53 -17.66 7.76 -0.22
C GLY A 53 -16.37 7.84 -1.05
N ALA A 54 -15.26 7.30 -0.55
CA ALA A 54 -13.98 7.26 -1.24
C ALA A 54 -13.60 5.84 -1.70
N VAL A 55 -12.61 5.74 -2.58
CA VAL A 55 -12.06 4.47 -3.05
C VAL A 55 -10.73 4.19 -2.35
N PRO A 56 -10.58 3.07 -1.63
CA PRO A 56 -9.31 2.72 -1.01
C PRO A 56 -8.32 2.20 -2.06
N ALA A 57 -7.05 2.53 -1.86
CA ALA A 57 -5.95 2.13 -2.72
C ALA A 57 -4.79 1.60 -1.87
N THR A 58 -4.86 0.34 -1.44
CA THR A 58 -3.74 -0.31 -0.75
C THR A 58 -2.53 -0.39 -1.70
N VAL A 59 -1.36 0.00 -1.22
CA VAL A 59 -0.12 0.06 -2.00
C VAL A 59 0.82 -1.06 -1.56
N ALA A 60 1.43 -1.75 -2.54
CA ALA A 60 2.47 -2.74 -2.30
C ALA A 60 3.40 -2.85 -3.52
N VAL A 61 4.57 -3.49 -3.33
CA VAL A 61 5.35 -4.02 -4.45
C VAL A 61 5.02 -5.49 -4.60
N LEU A 62 4.44 -5.89 -5.73
CA LEU A 62 4.14 -7.30 -6.02
C LEU A 62 4.79 -7.68 -7.35
N ASP A 63 5.66 -8.68 -7.30
CA ASP A 63 6.37 -9.23 -8.46
C ASP A 63 7.08 -8.15 -9.30
N GLY A 64 7.67 -7.16 -8.62
CA GLY A 64 8.34 -6.01 -9.24
C GLY A 64 7.42 -4.91 -9.76
N ARG A 65 6.12 -4.97 -9.47
CA ARG A 65 5.14 -3.93 -9.83
C ARG A 65 4.74 -3.11 -8.62
N LEU A 66 4.73 -1.79 -8.78
CA LEU A 66 4.20 -0.84 -7.80
C LEU A 66 2.68 -0.81 -7.97
N LYS A 67 1.98 -1.61 -7.17
CA LYS A 67 0.52 -1.74 -7.26
C LYS A 67 -0.16 -0.71 -6.38
N VAL A 68 -1.21 -0.09 -6.90
CA VAL A 68 -2.04 0.91 -6.22
C VAL A 68 -3.50 0.51 -6.36
N GLY A 69 -4.09 0.10 -5.24
CA GLY A 69 -5.29 -0.73 -5.24
C GLY A 69 -4.88 -2.20 -5.37
N LEU A 70 -5.29 -3.00 -4.39
CA LEU A 70 -5.02 -4.44 -4.37
C LEU A 70 -6.32 -5.20 -4.43
N SER A 71 -6.33 -6.29 -5.18
CA SER A 71 -7.41 -7.26 -5.12
C SER A 71 -7.43 -7.97 -3.76
N ARG A 72 -8.58 -8.57 -3.42
CA ARG A 72 -8.68 -9.42 -2.22
C ARG A 72 -7.63 -10.53 -2.17
N ALA A 73 -7.34 -11.15 -3.30
CA ALA A 73 -6.33 -12.21 -3.38
C ALA A 73 -4.91 -11.69 -3.11
N GLU A 74 -4.60 -10.47 -3.55
CA GLU A 74 -3.31 -9.82 -3.28
C GLU A 74 -3.20 -9.38 -1.81
N LEU A 75 -4.28 -8.86 -1.21
CA LEU A 75 -4.35 -8.59 0.23
C LEU A 75 -4.14 -9.87 1.04
N GLU A 76 -4.82 -10.96 0.67
CA GLU A 76 -4.65 -12.28 1.30
C GLU A 76 -3.22 -12.82 1.14
N ARG A 77 -2.61 -12.65 -0.03
CA ARG A 77 -1.20 -13.00 -0.28
C ARG A 77 -0.26 -12.26 0.67
N ILE A 78 -0.46 -10.95 0.85
CA ILE A 78 0.34 -10.13 1.77
C ILE A 78 0.11 -10.60 3.22
N ALA A 79 -1.15 -10.73 3.63
CA ALA A 79 -1.52 -11.10 4.99
C ALA A 79 -1.01 -12.49 5.42
N ARG A 80 -0.92 -13.44 4.48
CA ARG A 80 -0.41 -14.79 4.73
C ARG A 80 1.12 -14.91 4.63
N SER A 81 1.80 -13.88 4.12
CA SER A 81 3.25 -13.94 3.92
C SER A 81 3.99 -13.67 5.23
N SER A 82 4.66 -14.69 5.78
CA SER A 82 5.50 -14.56 6.98
C SER A 82 6.75 -13.70 6.76
N ASP A 83 7.27 -13.69 5.53
CA ASP A 83 8.61 -13.18 5.21
C ASP A 83 8.61 -12.07 4.15
N LEU A 84 7.48 -11.37 3.96
CA LEU A 84 7.42 -10.28 3.01
C LEU A 84 8.27 -9.10 3.53
N PRO A 85 9.34 -8.66 2.83
CA PRO A 85 10.20 -7.62 3.37
C PRO A 85 9.49 -6.25 3.34
N LYS A 86 9.91 -5.37 4.26
CA LYS A 86 9.50 -3.95 4.24
C LYS A 86 10.30 -3.17 3.20
N ALA A 87 9.62 -2.33 2.44
CA ALA A 87 10.20 -1.46 1.44
C ALA A 87 10.05 0.02 1.83
N SER A 88 11.16 0.71 2.00
CA SER A 88 11.27 2.17 1.97
C SER A 88 11.62 2.67 0.56
N ILE A 89 11.61 3.98 0.35
CA ILE A 89 11.73 4.60 -0.99
C ILE A 89 12.97 4.09 -1.74
N ARG A 90 14.09 3.94 -1.02
CA ARG A 90 15.37 3.45 -1.58
C ARG A 90 15.30 2.02 -2.11
N ASP A 91 14.37 1.22 -1.62
CA ASP A 91 14.26 -0.21 -1.96
C ASP A 91 13.45 -0.41 -3.25
N LEU A 92 12.57 0.55 -3.60
CA LEU A 92 11.65 0.44 -4.73
C LEU A 92 12.34 0.13 -6.07
N PRO A 93 13.42 0.83 -6.49
CA PRO A 93 14.05 0.55 -7.79
C PRO A 93 14.64 -0.86 -7.87
N VAL A 94 15.20 -1.36 -6.76
CA VAL A 94 15.81 -2.69 -6.68
C VAL A 94 14.73 -3.77 -6.74
N LEU A 95 13.64 -3.60 -5.97
CA LEU A 95 12.53 -4.54 -5.97
C LEU A 95 11.84 -4.63 -7.34
N CYS A 96 11.62 -3.49 -7.99
CA CYS A 96 11.07 -3.42 -9.34
C CYS A 96 12.00 -4.10 -10.37
N GLY A 97 13.31 -3.80 -10.33
CA GLY A 97 14.28 -4.37 -11.26
C GLY A 97 14.49 -5.88 -11.09
N LEU A 98 14.33 -6.40 -9.86
CA LEU A 98 14.48 -7.81 -9.54
C LEU A 98 13.19 -8.63 -9.61
N GLY A 99 12.04 -8.01 -9.89
CA GLY A 99 10.76 -8.73 -9.90
C GLY A 99 10.34 -9.24 -8.51
N ARG A 100 10.74 -8.56 -7.43
CA ARG A 100 10.48 -9.01 -6.05
C ARG A 100 9.25 -8.35 -5.44
N SER A 101 8.67 -9.03 -4.45
CA SER A 101 7.54 -8.52 -3.68
C SER A 101 7.99 -7.97 -2.32
N ALA A 102 7.31 -6.92 -1.85
CA ALA A 102 7.57 -6.27 -0.56
C ALA A 102 6.35 -5.46 -0.10
N ALA A 103 6.18 -5.36 1.22
CA ALA A 103 5.22 -4.47 1.84
C ALA A 103 5.78 -3.04 1.89
N THR A 104 5.04 -2.05 1.42
CA THR A 104 5.49 -0.65 1.44
C THR A 104 5.30 -0.06 2.82
N THR A 105 6.31 0.67 3.28
CA THR A 105 6.23 1.53 4.47
C THR A 105 5.45 2.82 4.15
N VAL A 106 5.12 3.61 5.17
CA VAL A 106 4.61 4.99 5.06
C VAL A 106 5.35 5.81 3.98
N ALA A 107 6.68 5.81 3.99
CA ALA A 107 7.47 6.61 3.04
C ALA A 107 7.29 6.15 1.58
N SER A 108 7.36 4.84 1.33
CA SER A 108 7.13 4.28 -0.01
C SER A 108 5.69 4.46 -0.47
N THR A 109 4.74 4.26 0.44
CA THR A 109 3.31 4.39 0.13
C THR A 109 2.99 5.83 -0.28
N ALA A 110 3.44 6.83 0.49
CA ALA A 110 3.28 8.23 0.14
C ALA A 110 3.95 8.57 -1.21
N GLN A 111 5.16 8.07 -1.46
CA GLN A 111 5.86 8.31 -2.72
C GLN A 111 5.13 7.72 -3.93
N VAL A 112 4.63 6.49 -3.82
CA VAL A 112 3.90 5.80 -4.90
C VAL A 112 2.51 6.40 -5.10
N ALA A 113 1.81 6.77 -4.02
CA ALA A 113 0.54 7.49 -4.08
C ALA A 113 0.70 8.83 -4.81
N ALA A 114 1.75 9.59 -4.52
CA ALA A 114 2.05 10.82 -5.24
C ALA A 114 2.32 10.58 -6.73
N TRP A 115 3.06 9.52 -7.10
CA TRP A 115 3.25 9.14 -8.50
C TRP A 115 1.94 8.71 -9.20
N ALA A 116 1.00 8.16 -8.43
CA ALA A 116 -0.33 7.79 -8.90
C ALA A 116 -1.32 8.97 -8.94
N GLY A 117 -0.95 10.16 -8.47
CA GLY A 117 -1.85 11.31 -8.39
C GLY A 117 -2.89 11.19 -7.28
N ILE A 118 -2.55 10.54 -6.16
CA ILE A 118 -3.38 10.42 -4.96
C ILE A 118 -2.79 11.29 -3.86
N ASP A 119 -3.56 12.27 -3.39
CA ASP A 119 -3.11 13.26 -2.40
C ASP A 119 -3.40 12.89 -0.94
N VAL A 120 -4.18 11.84 -0.70
CA VAL A 120 -4.61 11.42 0.65
C VAL A 120 -4.11 10.00 0.95
N PHE A 121 -3.46 9.84 2.10
CA PHE A 121 -2.92 8.57 2.59
C PHE A 121 -3.23 8.42 4.09
N VAL A 122 -3.72 7.25 4.50
CA VAL A 122 -4.01 6.91 5.91
C VAL A 122 -3.10 5.77 6.39
N THR A 123 -2.59 5.89 7.61
CA THR A 123 -1.77 4.88 8.30
C THR A 123 -2.08 4.86 9.79
N GLY A 124 -1.71 3.78 10.49
CA GLY A 124 -1.81 3.70 11.95
C GLY A 124 -0.82 4.58 12.70
N GLY A 125 0.33 4.90 12.10
CA GLY A 125 1.34 5.77 12.71
C GLY A 125 2.50 6.07 11.76
N VAL A 126 3.18 7.19 11.98
CA VAL A 126 4.34 7.62 11.18
C VAL A 126 5.63 7.29 11.92
N GLY A 127 6.65 6.80 11.22
CA GLY A 127 7.97 6.54 11.80
C GLY A 127 8.70 7.84 12.18
N GLY A 128 9.58 7.77 13.16
CA GLY A 128 10.37 8.91 13.65
C GLY A 128 11.75 8.50 14.15
N GLY A 129 12.55 9.48 14.58
CA GLY A 129 13.84 9.21 15.20
C GLY A 129 13.69 8.32 16.43
N PRO A 130 14.54 7.29 16.62
CA PRO A 130 14.50 6.47 17.82
C PRO A 130 14.83 7.34 19.05
N PRO A 131 14.41 6.94 20.27
CA PRO A 131 14.78 7.64 21.49
C PRO A 131 16.29 7.90 21.57
N GLY A 132 16.67 9.15 21.77
CA GLY A 132 18.09 9.56 21.83
C GLY A 132 18.72 9.99 20.50
N TRP A 133 17.98 9.94 19.38
CA TRP A 133 18.38 10.59 18.13
C TRP A 133 18.41 12.11 18.32
N ARG A 134 19.58 12.73 18.11
CA ARG A 134 19.81 14.18 18.12
C ARG A 134 20.29 14.63 16.76
#